data_AF-A0A843MAE0-F1
#
_entry.id   AF-A0A843MAE0-F1
#
_cell.length_a   1.000
_cell.length_b   1.000
_cell.length_c   1.000
_cell.angle_alpha   90.00
_cell.angle_beta   90.00
_cell.angle_gamma   90.00
#
_symmetry.space_group_name_H-M   'P 1'
#
loop_
_entity.id
_entity.type
_entity.pdbx_description
1 polymer ?
#
loop_
_entity_poly.entity_id
_entity_poly.type
_entity_poly.pdbx_seq_one_letter_code
_entity_poly.pdbx_strand_id
1 'polypeptide(L)'
;MDVDTGITSEVFTIKSETKLIDIFNNIINKKSEACLNYIDSLNLDKNTKIVVVGTYFTGVGIVKKLRKKYNNILLIDIYPHLKELLDTDIGGDYKKSIEFSTSLELINSGDVVIDTTGFGGLTVEQSSEINAEVFLIEDPVAEDNDRLLKDKNNIHKRINAVNAPNKAILKTKGIDTKTSGTMTLTIGVLTNALHESQKMEGVLYSACEMGFFEEVIFKKKDIPKFINLINAKAMKISTINPFSCDDLIKTQLDKIESKMI
;
A
#
# COMPACT_ATOMS: atom_id res chain seq x y z
N MET A 1 16.61 -11.21 17.51
CA MET A 1 15.69 -10.83 18.59
C MET A 1 16.44 -9.89 19.50
N ASP A 2 16.14 -8.60 19.37
CA ASP A 2 16.65 -7.52 20.21
C ASP A 2 15.93 -7.55 21.56
N VAL A 3 16.68 -7.81 22.63
CA VAL A 3 16.17 -7.98 23.99
C VAL A 3 17.03 -7.16 24.95
N ASP A 4 16.39 -6.28 25.71
CA ASP A 4 17.00 -5.54 26.80
C ASP A 4 16.31 -5.86 28.14
N THR A 5 16.94 -5.53 29.26
CA THR A 5 16.23 -5.48 30.56
C THR A 5 15.29 -4.28 30.59
N GLY A 6 14.11 -4.48 31.17
CA GLY A 6 13.10 -3.45 31.41
C GLY A 6 13.33 -2.74 32.73
N ILE A 7 12.24 -2.50 33.48
CA ILE A 7 12.26 -1.76 34.75
C ILE A 7 13.07 -2.46 35.85
N THR A 8 13.17 -3.79 35.80
CA THR A 8 14.02 -4.62 36.67
C THR A 8 14.69 -5.72 35.82
N SER A 9 15.62 -6.46 36.43
CA SER A 9 16.29 -7.61 35.79
C SER A 9 15.37 -8.80 35.49
N GLU A 10 14.15 -8.81 36.05
CA GLU A 10 13.16 -9.88 35.84
C GLU A 10 12.19 -9.58 34.68
N VAL A 11 12.21 -8.33 34.18
CA VAL A 11 11.36 -7.89 33.08
C VAL A 11 12.23 -7.60 31.87
N PHE A 12 11.81 -8.05 30.70
CA PHE A 12 12.50 -7.85 29.43
C PHE A 12 11.72 -6.91 28.52
N THR A 13 12.44 -6.08 27.78
CA THR A 13 11.92 -5.34 26.64
C THR A 13 12.38 -6.03 25.37
N ILE A 14 11.47 -6.72 24.68
CA ILE A 14 11.73 -7.31 23.37
C ILE A 14 11.32 -6.32 22.27
N LYS A 15 12.13 -6.20 21.22
CA LYS A 15 11.86 -5.32 20.08
C LYS A 15 11.88 -6.13 18.79
N SER A 16 10.93 -5.83 17.91
CA SER A 16 10.95 -6.34 16.53
C SER A 16 12.22 -5.92 15.80
N GLU A 17 12.76 -6.77 14.93
CA GLU A 17 13.70 -6.31 13.90
C GLU A 17 12.96 -5.66 12.74
N THR A 18 11.72 -6.11 12.47
CA THR A 18 10.84 -5.54 11.47
C THR A 18 10.56 -4.07 11.76
N LYS A 19 10.84 -3.21 10.78
CA LYS A 19 10.48 -1.78 10.80
C LYS A 19 9.11 -1.55 10.19
N LEU A 20 8.53 -0.38 10.41
CA LEU A 20 7.26 -0.01 9.77
C LEU A 20 7.36 -0.05 8.24
N ILE A 21 8.47 0.44 7.68
CA ILE A 21 8.72 0.41 6.24
C ILE A 21 8.69 -1.01 5.65
N ASP A 22 9.09 -2.02 6.42
CA ASP A 22 9.06 -3.42 5.97
C ASP A 22 7.62 -3.93 5.85
N ILE A 23 6.75 -3.53 6.78
CA ILE A 23 5.31 -3.84 6.74
C ILE A 23 4.66 -3.15 5.53
N PHE A 24 4.95 -1.86 5.31
CA PHE A 24 4.50 -1.13 4.12
C PHE A 24 4.93 -1.85 2.85
N ASN A 25 6.22 -2.16 2.73
CA ASN A 25 6.78 -2.82 1.55
C ASN A 25 6.19 -4.22 1.32
N ASN A 26 5.90 -4.99 2.37
CA ASN A 26 5.25 -6.29 2.24
C ASN A 26 3.85 -6.16 1.60
N ILE A 27 3.01 -5.25 2.13
CA ILE A 27 1.66 -5.01 1.62
C ILE A 27 1.71 -4.45 0.19
N ILE A 28 2.56 -3.45 -0.06
CA ILE A 28 2.76 -2.85 -1.38
C ILE A 28 3.23 -3.92 -2.38
N ASN A 29 4.13 -4.81 -1.98
CA ASN A 29 4.61 -5.90 -2.83
C ASN A 29 3.50 -6.86 -3.21
N LYS A 30 2.64 -7.29 -2.27
CA LYS A 30 1.49 -8.16 -2.56
C LYS A 30 0.56 -7.54 -3.61
N LYS A 31 0.22 -6.26 -3.42
CA LYS A 31 -0.65 -5.51 -4.35
C LYS A 31 -0.05 -5.34 -5.74
N SER A 32 1.19 -4.86 -5.79
CA SER A 32 1.88 -4.60 -7.05
C SER A 32 2.19 -5.89 -7.81
N GLU A 33 2.38 -7.02 -7.11
CA GLU A 33 2.55 -8.34 -7.73
C GLU A 33 1.28 -8.85 -8.38
N ALA A 34 0.14 -8.73 -7.69
CA ALA A 34 -1.15 -9.08 -8.28
C ALA A 34 -1.41 -8.30 -9.58
N CYS A 35 -1.14 -6.99 -9.55
CA CYS A 35 -1.27 -6.13 -10.72
C CYS A 35 -0.29 -6.52 -11.85
N LEU A 36 0.99 -6.70 -11.54
CA LEU A 36 2.01 -7.12 -12.52
C LEU A 36 1.64 -8.47 -13.15
N ASN A 37 1.22 -9.46 -12.36
CA ASN A 37 0.89 -10.79 -12.86
C ASN A 37 -0.28 -10.74 -13.85
N TYR A 38 -1.27 -9.89 -13.61
CA TYR A 38 -2.38 -9.68 -14.56
C TYR A 38 -1.89 -9.02 -15.85
N ILE A 39 -1.08 -7.96 -15.75
CA ILE A 39 -0.52 -7.27 -16.91
C ILE A 39 0.36 -8.22 -17.74
N ASP A 40 1.22 -9.02 -17.09
CA ASP A 40 2.07 -10.01 -17.73
C ASP A 40 1.24 -11.08 -18.46
N SER A 41 0.08 -11.47 -17.92
CA SER A 41 -0.80 -12.46 -18.55
C SER A 41 -1.38 -12.00 -19.91
N LEU A 42 -1.39 -10.68 -20.16
CA LEU A 42 -1.88 -10.09 -21.41
C LEU A 42 -0.81 -10.03 -22.51
N ASN A 43 0.46 -10.38 -22.20
CA ASN A 43 1.58 -10.41 -23.16
C ASN A 43 1.79 -9.09 -23.95
N LEU A 44 1.67 -7.95 -23.28
CA LEU A 44 1.80 -6.62 -23.87
C LEU A 44 3.26 -6.30 -24.30
N ASP A 45 3.42 -5.40 -25.28
CA ASP A 45 4.75 -4.93 -25.71
C ASP A 45 5.45 -4.12 -24.60
N LYS A 46 6.77 -4.22 -24.51
CA LYS A 46 7.56 -3.48 -23.51
C LYS A 46 7.46 -1.95 -23.63
N ASN A 47 7.05 -1.43 -24.79
CA ASN A 47 6.88 -0.01 -25.05
C ASN A 47 5.43 0.46 -24.93
N THR A 48 4.49 -0.46 -24.62
CA THR A 48 3.11 -0.10 -24.23
C THR A 48 3.15 1.01 -23.19
N LYS A 49 2.34 2.05 -23.41
CA LYS A 49 2.29 3.21 -22.53
C LYS A 49 1.37 2.92 -21.35
N ILE A 50 1.97 2.82 -20.16
CA ILE A 50 1.24 2.54 -18.93
C ILE A 50 1.10 3.83 -18.13
N VAL A 51 -0.13 4.19 -17.81
CA VAL A 51 -0.45 5.32 -16.94
C VAL A 51 -1.00 4.81 -15.61
N VAL A 52 -0.35 5.19 -14.50
CA VAL A 52 -0.79 4.88 -13.15
C VAL A 52 -1.28 6.16 -12.48
N VAL A 53 -2.48 6.14 -11.89
CA VAL A 53 -3.11 7.30 -11.25
C VAL A 53 -3.22 7.07 -9.75
N GLY A 54 -2.69 8.03 -8.99
CA GLY A 54 -2.51 7.96 -7.54
C GLY A 54 -1.16 7.35 -7.18
N THR A 55 -0.32 8.09 -6.46
CA THR A 55 1.02 7.66 -6.04
C THR A 55 0.99 6.91 -4.71
N TYR A 56 0.27 7.46 -3.73
CA TYR A 56 0.23 6.99 -2.35
C TYR A 56 -0.70 5.76 -2.20
N PHE A 57 -0.25 4.59 -1.73
CA PHE A 57 1.10 4.02 -1.89
C PHE A 57 1.11 2.88 -2.91
N THR A 58 -0.07 2.39 -3.29
CA THR A 58 -0.17 1.26 -4.22
C THR A 58 0.45 1.65 -5.57
N GLY A 59 0.18 2.85 -6.07
CA GLY A 59 0.74 3.33 -7.33
C GLY A 59 2.26 3.37 -7.36
N VAL A 60 2.92 3.89 -6.32
CA VAL A 60 4.40 3.86 -6.24
C VAL A 60 4.94 2.42 -6.30
N GLY A 61 4.26 1.46 -5.66
CA GLY A 61 4.62 0.04 -5.76
C GLY A 61 4.35 -0.59 -7.12
N ILE A 62 3.26 -0.21 -7.78
CA ILE A 62 2.94 -0.72 -9.11
C ILE A 62 3.98 -0.25 -10.12
N VAL A 63 4.28 1.05 -10.15
CA VAL A 63 5.38 1.56 -10.99
C VAL A 63 6.70 0.94 -10.57
N LYS A 64 6.88 0.63 -9.26
CA LYS A 64 8.05 -0.09 -8.71
C LYS A 64 8.35 -1.40 -9.44
N LYS A 65 7.29 -2.16 -9.71
CA LYS A 65 7.38 -3.49 -10.31
C LYS A 65 7.38 -3.41 -11.84
N LEU A 66 6.52 -2.58 -12.43
CA LEU A 66 6.38 -2.46 -13.87
C LEU A 66 7.65 -1.93 -14.55
N ARG A 67 8.40 -1.01 -13.92
CA ARG A 67 9.60 -0.41 -14.52
C ARG A 67 10.71 -1.41 -14.81
N LYS A 68 10.67 -2.59 -14.20
CA LYS A 68 11.60 -3.69 -14.47
C LYS A 68 11.41 -4.30 -15.87
N LYS A 69 10.23 -4.13 -16.47
CA LYS A 69 9.86 -4.71 -17.77
C LYS A 69 9.43 -3.67 -18.81
N TYR A 70 8.75 -2.60 -18.39
CA TYR A 70 8.15 -1.61 -19.28
C TYR A 70 8.94 -0.30 -19.35
N ASN A 71 9.05 0.24 -20.56
CA ASN A 71 9.85 1.42 -20.87
C ASN A 71 9.08 2.74 -20.75
N ASN A 72 7.76 2.71 -20.92
CA ASN A 72 6.93 3.90 -21.02
C ASN A 72 5.89 3.92 -19.90
N ILE A 73 6.28 4.45 -18.74
CA ILE A 73 5.44 4.51 -17.54
C ILE A 73 5.32 5.96 -17.09
N LEU A 74 4.08 6.42 -17.00
CA LEU A 74 3.71 7.72 -16.45
C LEU A 74 2.95 7.51 -15.13
N LEU A 75 3.45 8.12 -14.06
CA LEU A 75 2.75 8.21 -12.78
C LEU A 75 2.09 9.58 -12.67
N ILE A 76 0.80 9.60 -12.36
CA ILE A 76 0.01 10.82 -12.22
C ILE A 76 -0.48 10.95 -10.78
N ASP A 77 -0.27 12.10 -10.17
CA ASP A 77 -0.91 12.46 -8.90
C ASP A 77 -1.16 13.97 -8.83
N ILE A 78 -2.30 14.38 -8.28
CA ILE A 78 -2.64 15.79 -8.10
C ILE A 78 -1.68 16.51 -7.13
N TYR A 79 -0.96 15.76 -6.29
CA TYR A 79 -0.04 16.29 -5.30
C TYR A 79 1.42 16.19 -5.78
N PRO A 80 2.06 17.30 -6.19
CA PRO A 80 3.41 17.27 -6.79
C PRO A 80 4.49 16.73 -5.86
N HIS A 81 4.37 16.97 -4.55
CA HIS A 81 5.34 16.51 -3.54
C HIS A 81 5.38 14.97 -3.40
N LEU A 82 4.35 14.25 -3.85
CA LEU A 82 4.36 12.78 -3.82
C LEU A 82 5.36 12.17 -4.80
N LYS A 83 5.84 12.94 -5.78
CA LYS A 83 6.96 12.53 -6.64
C LYS A 83 8.16 12.07 -5.83
N GLU A 84 8.44 12.74 -4.71
CA GLU A 84 9.59 12.42 -3.84
C GLU A 84 9.54 10.98 -3.31
N LEU A 85 8.37 10.35 -3.19
CA LEU A 85 8.28 8.94 -2.77
C LEU A 85 9.00 7.99 -3.74
N LEU A 86 9.12 8.34 -5.02
CA LEU A 86 9.88 7.57 -6.01
C LEU A 86 11.37 7.51 -5.68
N ASP A 87 11.90 8.52 -5.00
CA ASP A 87 13.32 8.66 -4.67
C ASP A 87 13.64 8.13 -3.25
N THR A 88 12.71 7.39 -2.64
CA THR A 88 12.85 6.80 -1.30
C THR A 88 12.91 5.28 -1.35
N ASP A 89 13.23 4.64 -0.22
CA ASP A 89 13.25 3.16 -0.10
C ASP A 89 11.89 2.50 -0.45
N ILE A 90 10.77 3.23 -0.29
CA ILE A 90 9.46 2.76 -0.76
C ILE A 90 9.44 2.68 -2.28
N GLY A 91 9.84 3.76 -2.96
CA GLY A 91 10.01 3.83 -4.42
C GLY A 91 11.00 2.79 -4.94
N GLY A 92 12.05 2.52 -4.17
CA GLY A 92 13.12 1.59 -4.53
C GLY A 92 14.17 2.20 -5.46
N ASP A 93 15.24 1.44 -5.70
CA ASP A 93 16.36 1.90 -6.54
C ASP A 93 16.11 1.62 -8.02
N TYR A 94 16.13 2.68 -8.83
CA TYR A 94 15.93 2.60 -10.26
C TYR A 94 16.91 3.42 -11.06
N LYS A 95 17.60 2.74 -11.99
CA LYS A 95 18.55 3.35 -12.93
C LYS A 95 17.90 4.26 -13.98
N LYS A 96 16.58 4.22 -14.16
CA LYS A 96 15.85 5.02 -15.15
C LYS A 96 14.68 5.73 -14.47
N SER A 97 14.61 7.05 -14.63
CA SER A 97 13.51 7.86 -14.09
C SER A 97 12.15 7.35 -14.58
N ILE A 98 11.18 7.33 -13.67
CA ILE A 98 9.75 7.21 -13.96
C ILE A 98 9.24 8.62 -14.28
N GLU A 99 8.44 8.77 -15.33
CA GLU A 99 7.83 10.06 -15.64
C GLU A 99 6.73 10.34 -14.61
N PHE A 100 6.71 11.56 -14.07
CA PHE A 100 5.72 12.00 -13.10
C PHE A 100 5.03 13.26 -13.59
N SER A 101 3.70 13.30 -13.47
CA SER A 101 2.91 14.47 -13.82
C SER A 101 1.81 14.75 -12.80
N THR A 102 1.37 16.00 -12.75
CA THR A 102 0.17 16.41 -12.00
C THR A 102 -1.04 16.64 -12.89
N SER A 103 -0.90 16.47 -14.21
CA SER A 103 -1.99 16.69 -15.17
C SER A 103 -2.83 15.43 -15.36
N LEU A 104 -4.09 15.49 -14.97
CA LEU A 104 -5.06 14.40 -15.16
C LEU A 104 -5.45 14.20 -16.64
N GLU A 105 -5.24 15.21 -17.51
CA GLU A 105 -5.52 15.08 -18.95
C GLU A 105 -4.66 14.00 -19.62
N LEU A 106 -3.49 13.70 -19.03
CA LEU A 106 -2.58 12.68 -19.54
C LEU A 106 -3.05 11.24 -19.27
N ILE A 107 -4.12 11.04 -18.48
CA ILE A 107 -4.70 9.70 -18.24
C ILE A 107 -5.08 9.04 -19.56
N ASN A 108 -5.71 9.80 -20.46
CA ASN A 108 -6.22 9.30 -21.74
C ASN A 108 -5.11 8.97 -22.77
N SER A 109 -3.85 9.13 -22.38
CA SER A 109 -2.71 8.83 -23.23
C SER A 109 -2.14 7.42 -23.03
N GLY A 110 -2.68 6.64 -22.09
CA GLY A 110 -2.23 5.28 -21.78
C GLY A 110 -2.98 4.20 -22.54
N ASP A 111 -2.24 3.23 -23.09
CA ASP A 111 -2.79 1.97 -23.59
C ASP A 111 -3.27 1.09 -22.42
N VAL A 112 -2.59 1.23 -21.27
CA VAL A 112 -2.96 0.62 -19.98
C VAL A 112 -3.14 1.75 -18.97
N VAL A 113 -4.30 1.78 -18.32
CA VAL A 113 -4.58 2.75 -17.24
C VAL A 113 -4.85 2.00 -15.93
N ILE A 114 -4.20 2.43 -14.85
CA ILE A 114 -4.29 1.81 -13.52
C ILE A 114 -4.71 2.88 -12.51
N ASP A 115 -5.95 2.81 -12.04
CA ASP A 115 -6.51 3.71 -11.04
C ASP A 115 -6.32 3.16 -9.62
N THR A 116 -5.45 3.77 -8.83
CA THR A 116 -5.25 3.44 -7.40
C THR A 116 -5.78 4.50 -6.44
N THR A 117 -6.60 5.43 -6.94
CA THR A 117 -7.01 6.62 -6.20
C THR A 117 -8.04 6.34 -5.09
N GLY A 118 -8.74 5.21 -5.13
CA GLY A 118 -9.65 4.79 -4.07
C GLY A 118 -10.83 5.76 -3.84
N PHE A 119 -11.19 6.01 -2.58
CA PHE A 119 -12.32 6.88 -2.23
C PHE A 119 -12.07 8.34 -2.59
N GLY A 120 -13.02 8.97 -3.30
CA GLY A 120 -12.93 10.39 -3.68
C GLY A 120 -11.84 10.68 -4.72
N GLY A 121 -11.33 9.64 -5.37
CA GLY A 121 -10.38 9.73 -6.46
C GLY A 121 -11.04 10.10 -7.79
N LEU A 122 -10.68 9.40 -8.87
CA LEU A 122 -11.25 9.67 -10.19
C LEU A 122 -12.78 9.68 -10.16
N THR A 123 -13.38 10.61 -10.90
CA THR A 123 -14.83 10.65 -11.06
C THR A 123 -15.29 9.68 -12.15
N VAL A 124 -16.60 9.43 -12.22
CA VAL A 124 -17.18 8.59 -13.27
C VAL A 124 -17.04 9.28 -14.62
N GLU A 125 -17.18 10.60 -14.66
CA GLU A 125 -17.02 11.43 -15.86
C GLU A 125 -15.59 11.33 -16.39
N GLN A 126 -14.58 11.52 -15.53
CA GLN A 126 -13.17 11.34 -15.90
C GLN A 126 -12.89 9.91 -16.39
N SER A 127 -13.50 8.91 -15.75
CA SER A 127 -13.36 7.51 -16.16
C SER A 127 -14.01 7.24 -17.53
N SER A 128 -15.10 7.93 -17.86
CA SER A 128 -15.81 7.75 -19.13
C SER A 128 -15.05 8.26 -20.35
N GLU A 129 -14.08 9.15 -20.14
CA GLU A 129 -13.22 9.69 -21.19
C GLU A 129 -12.05 8.76 -21.54
N ILE A 130 -11.81 7.74 -20.70
CA ILE A 130 -10.69 6.81 -20.87
C ILE A 130 -11.02 5.82 -21.98
N ASN A 131 -10.14 5.79 -22.99
CA ASN A 131 -10.12 4.81 -24.07
C ASN A 131 -8.77 4.10 -24.08
N ALA A 132 -8.73 2.85 -23.59
CA ALA A 132 -7.50 2.10 -23.35
C ALA A 132 -7.68 0.61 -23.72
N GLU A 133 -6.61 -0.13 -23.92
CA GLU A 133 -6.65 -1.59 -24.11
C GLU A 133 -6.92 -2.32 -22.79
N VAL A 134 -6.43 -1.76 -21.69
CA VAL A 134 -6.52 -2.35 -20.35
C VAL A 134 -6.84 -1.26 -19.32
N PHE A 135 -7.83 -1.52 -18.47
CA PHE A 135 -8.15 -0.67 -17.33
C PHE A 135 -8.19 -1.47 -16.02
N LEU A 136 -7.33 -1.11 -15.07
CA LEU A 136 -7.28 -1.72 -13.75
C LEU A 136 -7.68 -0.69 -12.70
N ILE A 137 -8.39 -1.12 -11.66
CA ILE A 137 -8.79 -0.23 -10.57
C ILE A 137 -8.63 -0.90 -9.20
N GLU A 138 -8.10 -0.18 -8.21
CA GLU A 138 -8.05 -0.65 -6.82
C GLU A 138 -9.41 -0.47 -6.13
N ASP A 139 -9.94 -1.55 -5.56
CA ASP A 139 -11.08 -1.47 -4.66
C ASP A 139 -10.60 -0.96 -3.29
N PRO A 140 -11.03 0.22 -2.82
CA PRO A 140 -10.60 0.75 -1.53
C PRO A 140 -11.23 0.01 -0.33
N VAL A 141 -12.22 -0.86 -0.53
CA VAL A 141 -12.83 -1.67 0.53
C VAL A 141 -12.07 -2.98 0.68
N ALA A 142 -11.70 -3.37 1.90
CA ALA A 142 -11.07 -4.67 2.16
C ALA A 142 -12.13 -5.76 2.31
N GLU A 143 -12.93 -5.67 3.37
CA GLU A 143 -13.97 -6.63 3.72
C GLU A 143 -15.37 -6.04 3.60
N ASP A 144 -16.39 -6.90 3.56
CA ASP A 144 -17.80 -6.48 3.57
C ASP A 144 -18.31 -6.24 5.01
N ASN A 145 -17.56 -5.45 5.78
CA ASN A 145 -17.77 -5.23 7.22
C ASN A 145 -18.13 -3.77 7.57
N ASP A 146 -18.38 -2.91 6.58
CA ASP A 146 -18.81 -1.52 6.77
C ASP A 146 -19.72 -1.03 5.64
N ARG A 147 -20.99 -0.79 5.98
CA ARG A 147 -22.01 -0.37 5.01
C ARG A 147 -21.74 1.02 4.44
N LEU A 148 -21.27 1.97 5.25
CA LEU A 148 -21.09 3.35 4.79
C LEU A 148 -19.94 3.45 3.79
N LEU A 149 -18.85 2.70 4.03
CA LEU A 149 -17.75 2.62 3.09
C LEU A 149 -18.16 1.92 1.79
N LYS A 150 -18.95 0.85 1.88
CA LYS A 150 -19.51 0.16 0.71
C LYS A 150 -20.38 1.10 -0.13
N ASP A 151 -21.28 1.84 0.51
CA ASP A 151 -22.19 2.78 -0.17
C ASP A 151 -21.43 3.96 -0.81
N LYS A 152 -20.32 4.40 -0.19
CA LYS A 152 -19.45 5.43 -0.74
C LYS A 152 -18.59 4.93 -1.91
N ASN A 153 -18.40 3.62 -2.03
CA ASN A 153 -17.52 3.03 -3.03
C ASN A 153 -18.14 3.10 -4.43
N ASN A 154 -17.49 3.82 -5.34
CA ASN A 154 -17.97 4.02 -6.71
C ASN A 154 -17.11 3.32 -7.76
N ILE A 155 -16.19 2.40 -7.39
CA ILE A 155 -15.29 1.75 -8.36
C ILE A 155 -16.03 1.01 -9.48
N HIS A 156 -17.16 0.37 -9.16
CA HIS A 156 -17.97 -0.33 -10.16
C HIS A 156 -18.60 0.63 -11.17
N LYS A 157 -18.93 1.86 -10.77
CA LYS A 157 -19.42 2.88 -11.70
C LYS A 157 -18.30 3.36 -12.61
N ARG A 158 -17.10 3.57 -12.06
CA ARG A 158 -15.90 3.99 -12.83
C ARG A 158 -15.49 2.94 -13.86
N ILE A 159 -15.25 1.70 -13.45
CA ILE A 159 -14.80 0.63 -14.35
C ILE A 159 -15.81 0.35 -15.47
N ASN A 160 -17.12 0.49 -15.19
CA ASN A 160 -18.16 0.32 -16.20
C ASN A 160 -18.23 1.48 -17.20
N ALA A 161 -17.80 2.68 -16.80
CA ALA A 161 -17.80 3.86 -17.67
C ALA A 161 -16.62 3.88 -18.66
N VAL A 162 -15.48 3.26 -18.33
CA VAL A 162 -14.28 3.22 -19.18
C VAL A 162 -14.54 2.44 -20.47
N ASN A 163 -14.01 2.90 -21.61
CA ASN A 163 -13.95 2.12 -22.83
C ASN A 163 -12.64 1.30 -22.88
N ALA A 164 -12.69 0.05 -22.41
CA ALA A 164 -11.55 -0.88 -22.48
C ALA A 164 -12.03 -2.33 -22.60
N PRO A 165 -11.42 -3.16 -23.46
CA PRO A 165 -11.79 -4.57 -23.58
C PRO A 165 -11.33 -5.43 -22.40
N ASN A 166 -10.21 -5.08 -21.76
CA ASN A 166 -9.70 -5.79 -20.58
C ASN A 166 -9.89 -4.92 -19.34
N LYS A 167 -10.65 -5.41 -18.37
CA LYS A 167 -10.93 -4.71 -17.12
C LYS A 167 -10.76 -5.65 -15.94
N ALA A 168 -10.14 -5.18 -14.86
CA ALA A 168 -10.05 -5.93 -13.61
C ALA A 168 -9.95 -5.03 -12.39
N ILE A 169 -10.33 -5.59 -11.24
CA ILE A 169 -10.32 -4.91 -9.95
C ILE A 169 -9.23 -5.53 -9.08
N LEU A 170 -8.33 -4.71 -8.54
CA LEU A 170 -7.39 -5.13 -7.51
C LEU A 170 -8.11 -5.17 -6.16
N LYS A 171 -8.27 -6.37 -5.59
CA LYS A 171 -8.88 -6.60 -4.28
C LYS A 171 -7.83 -7.06 -3.28
N THR A 172 -7.74 -6.38 -2.13
CA THR A 172 -6.81 -6.73 -1.03
C THR A 172 -7.55 -6.85 0.29
N LYS A 173 -7.36 -7.95 1.02
CA LYS A 173 -8.15 -8.30 2.23
C LYS A 173 -7.41 -9.31 3.14
N GLY A 174 -8.05 -9.77 4.23
CA GLY A 174 -7.63 -10.96 5.00
C GLY A 174 -7.38 -10.76 6.49
N ILE A 175 -7.39 -9.52 6.98
CA ILE A 175 -7.12 -9.19 8.40
C ILE A 175 -8.24 -8.37 9.07
N ASP A 176 -9.46 -8.44 8.52
CA ASP A 176 -10.66 -7.77 9.03
C ASP A 176 -10.55 -6.24 9.15
N THR A 177 -9.83 -5.60 8.24
CA THR A 177 -9.77 -4.14 8.14
C THR A 177 -10.95 -3.57 7.38
N LYS A 178 -11.25 -2.28 7.61
CA LYS A 178 -12.33 -1.58 6.91
C LYS A 178 -12.01 -1.25 5.46
N THR A 179 -10.76 -0.86 5.20
CA THR A 179 -10.28 -0.50 3.86
C THR A 179 -9.10 -1.38 3.48
N SER A 180 -8.87 -1.47 2.17
CA SER A 180 -7.73 -2.14 1.57
C SER A 180 -6.51 -1.23 1.48
N GLY A 181 -6.64 0.06 1.86
CA GLY A 181 -5.56 1.04 1.77
C GLY A 181 -4.32 0.57 2.53
N THR A 182 -3.14 0.79 1.95
CA THR A 182 -1.88 0.28 2.50
C THR A 182 -1.66 0.76 3.94
N MET A 183 -1.98 2.03 4.23
CA MET A 183 -1.92 2.56 5.58
C MET A 183 -2.84 1.81 6.56
N THR A 184 -4.10 1.61 6.18
CA THR A 184 -5.07 0.90 7.02
C THR A 184 -4.66 -0.55 7.28
N LEU A 185 -4.12 -1.24 6.27
CA LEU A 185 -3.58 -2.59 6.43
C LEU A 185 -2.35 -2.60 7.35
N THR A 186 -1.43 -1.64 7.21
CA THR A 186 -0.27 -1.51 8.12
C THR A 186 -0.72 -1.31 9.57
N ILE A 187 -1.65 -0.39 9.82
CA ILE A 187 -2.20 -0.18 11.16
C ILE A 187 -2.93 -1.44 11.65
N GLY A 188 -3.70 -2.10 10.80
CA GLY A 188 -4.40 -3.36 11.13
C GLY A 188 -3.44 -4.49 11.52
N VAL A 189 -2.32 -4.66 10.80
CA VAL A 189 -1.26 -5.63 11.16
C VAL A 189 -0.73 -5.35 12.55
N LEU A 190 -0.39 -4.10 12.86
CA LEU A 190 0.15 -3.70 14.16
C LEU A 190 -0.88 -3.87 15.28
N THR A 191 -2.14 -3.46 15.06
CA THR A 191 -3.22 -3.62 16.04
C THR A 191 -3.50 -5.08 16.33
N ASN A 192 -3.57 -5.94 15.30
CA ASN A 192 -3.79 -7.36 15.49
C ASN A 192 -2.59 -8.04 16.17
N ALA A 193 -1.35 -7.66 15.84
CA ALA A 193 -0.16 -8.15 16.53
C ALA A 193 -0.15 -7.75 18.02
N LEU A 194 -0.55 -6.52 18.37
CA LEU A 194 -0.73 -6.10 19.75
C LEU A 194 -1.77 -6.97 20.47
N HIS A 195 -2.94 -7.17 19.86
CA HIS A 195 -3.99 -8.02 20.44
C HIS A 195 -3.52 -9.46 20.68
N GLU A 196 -2.76 -10.06 19.75
CA GLU A 196 -2.21 -11.39 19.97
C GLU A 196 -1.13 -11.42 21.06
N SER A 197 -0.27 -10.40 21.13
CA SER A 197 0.74 -10.33 22.20
C SER A 197 0.13 -10.26 23.60
N GLN A 198 -1.00 -9.56 23.76
CA GLN A 198 -1.68 -9.44 25.07
C GLN A 198 -2.26 -10.76 25.58
N LYS A 199 -2.38 -11.78 24.73
CA LYS A 199 -2.83 -13.12 25.12
C LYS A 199 -1.68 -14.01 25.60
N MET A 200 -0.43 -13.59 25.43
CA MET A 200 0.74 -14.39 25.78
C MET A 200 1.05 -14.27 27.27
N GLU A 201 1.33 -15.42 27.90
CA GLU A 201 1.67 -15.49 29.32
C GLU A 201 2.95 -14.70 29.63
N GLY A 202 2.90 -13.89 30.69
CA GLY A 202 4.04 -13.09 31.14
C GLY A 202 4.21 -11.74 30.43
N VAL A 203 3.35 -11.39 29.46
CA VAL A 203 3.33 -10.05 28.88
C VAL A 203 2.73 -9.05 29.87
N LEU A 204 3.44 -7.94 30.10
CA LEU A 204 2.98 -6.82 30.93
C LEU A 204 2.24 -5.80 30.07
N TYR A 205 2.85 -5.38 28.95
CA TYR A 205 2.25 -4.48 27.99
C TYR A 205 3.00 -4.54 26.65
N SER A 206 2.35 -4.05 25.59
CA SER A 206 2.89 -4.00 24.23
C SER A 206 2.61 -2.65 23.60
N ALA A 207 3.54 -2.14 22.80
CA ALA A 207 3.41 -0.88 22.09
C ALA A 207 3.91 -0.99 20.65
N CYS A 208 3.25 -0.29 19.73
CA CYS A 208 3.66 -0.16 18.35
C CYS A 208 3.88 1.32 18.01
N GLU A 209 4.77 1.57 17.05
CA GLU A 209 5.01 2.91 16.51
C GLU A 209 3.87 3.26 15.54
N MET A 210 2.72 3.69 16.07
CA MET A 210 1.56 4.12 15.29
C MET A 210 1.49 5.65 15.26
N GLY A 211 1.64 6.24 14.08
CA GLY A 211 1.51 7.69 13.88
C GLY A 211 0.40 8.02 12.89
N PHE A 212 -0.07 9.27 12.92
CA PHE A 212 -0.98 9.79 11.89
C PHE A 212 -0.20 10.28 10.67
N PHE A 213 0.41 9.34 9.94
CA PHE A 213 1.37 9.62 8.87
C PHE A 213 0.77 10.42 7.70
N GLU A 214 -0.53 10.30 7.47
CA GLU A 214 -1.23 11.08 6.44
C GLU A 214 -1.18 12.59 6.69
N GLU A 215 -1.12 13.04 7.95
CA GLU A 215 -0.89 14.46 8.24
C GLU A 215 0.51 14.90 7.82
N VAL A 216 1.52 14.05 8.03
CA VAL A 216 2.89 14.36 7.64
C VAL A 216 3.01 14.46 6.13
N ILE A 217 2.38 13.53 5.42
CA ILE A 217 2.42 13.48 3.95
C ILE A 217 1.54 14.58 3.35
N PHE A 218 0.24 14.61 3.63
CA PHE A 218 -0.68 15.47 2.86
C PHE A 218 -0.83 16.89 3.42
N LYS A 219 -0.73 17.08 4.74
CA LYS A 219 -0.85 18.43 5.35
C LYS A 219 0.50 19.13 5.42
N LYS A 220 1.52 18.43 5.94
CA LYS A 220 2.87 19.00 6.12
C LYS A 220 3.73 18.88 4.86
N LYS A 221 3.39 17.96 3.93
CA LYS A 221 4.13 17.76 2.66
C LYS A 221 5.60 17.43 2.91
N ASP A 222 5.86 16.64 3.94
CA ASP A 222 7.21 16.35 4.44
C ASP A 222 7.54 14.86 4.29
N ILE A 223 7.89 14.47 3.05
CA ILE A 223 8.26 13.09 2.72
C ILE A 223 9.51 12.64 3.49
N PRO A 224 10.59 13.43 3.62
CA PRO A 224 11.76 13.04 4.41
C PRO A 224 11.41 12.71 5.87
N LYS A 225 10.57 13.52 6.52
CA LYS A 225 10.11 13.23 7.88
C LYS A 225 9.27 11.95 7.94
N PHE A 226 8.39 11.73 6.96
CA PHE A 226 7.64 10.49 6.89
C PHE A 226 8.57 9.27 6.80
N ILE A 227 9.58 9.30 5.92
CA ILE A 227 10.57 8.23 5.77
C ILE A 227 11.36 7.99 7.06
N ASN A 228 11.75 9.05 7.76
CA ASN A 228 12.42 8.92 9.05
C ASN A 228 11.53 8.21 10.09
N LEU A 229 10.25 8.59 10.16
CA LEU A 229 9.30 7.99 11.12
C LEU A 229 9.07 6.50 10.85
N ILE A 230 8.93 6.08 9.58
CA ILE A 230 8.68 4.67 9.25
C ILE A 230 9.92 3.78 9.31
N ASN A 231 11.10 4.35 9.56
CA ASN A 231 12.33 3.59 9.77
C ASN A 231 12.47 3.06 11.22
N ALA A 232 11.52 3.36 12.10
CA ALA A 232 11.46 2.83 13.44
C ALA A 232 11.06 1.35 13.48
N LYS A 233 11.56 0.62 14.48
CA LYS A 233 11.13 -0.76 14.81
C LYS A 233 9.64 -0.75 15.12
N ALA A 234 8.88 -1.66 14.50
CA ALA A 234 7.43 -1.59 14.43
C ALA A 234 6.75 -1.80 15.80
N MET A 235 7.30 -2.71 16.61
CA MET A 235 6.69 -3.21 17.84
C MET A 235 7.74 -3.44 18.94
N LYS A 236 7.34 -3.13 20.18
CA LYS A 236 8.08 -3.38 21.43
C LYS A 236 7.14 -4.00 22.46
N ILE A 237 7.61 -4.97 23.24
CA ILE A 237 6.81 -5.66 24.26
C ILE A 237 7.62 -5.76 25.55
N SER A 238 6.96 -5.46 26.67
CA SER A 238 7.46 -5.71 28.01
C SER A 238 6.92 -7.05 28.51
N THR A 239 7.81 -7.98 28.85
CA THR A 239 7.45 -9.36 29.20
C THR A 239 8.45 -9.97 30.19
N ILE A 240 8.01 -10.89 31.04
CA ILE A 240 8.92 -11.73 31.87
C ILE A 240 9.45 -12.96 31.10
N ASN A 241 8.82 -13.30 29.97
CA ASN A 241 9.22 -14.43 29.12
C ASN A 241 9.40 -13.96 27.67
N PRO A 242 10.65 -13.78 27.19
CA PRO A 242 10.92 -13.30 25.84
C PRO A 242 10.39 -14.21 24.72
N PHE A 243 9.89 -13.60 23.65
CA PHE A 243 9.46 -14.28 22.42
C PHE A 243 9.63 -13.34 21.20
N SER A 244 9.36 -13.85 19.99
CA SER A 244 9.55 -13.10 18.75
C SER A 244 8.39 -12.16 18.45
N CYS A 245 8.64 -10.84 18.47
CA CYS A 245 7.70 -9.85 17.93
C CYS A 245 7.48 -10.04 16.41
N ASP A 246 8.53 -10.44 15.70
CA ASP A 246 8.51 -10.59 14.24
C ASP A 246 7.56 -11.72 13.80
N ASP A 247 7.42 -12.79 14.60
CA ASP A 247 6.49 -13.87 14.31
C ASP A 247 5.02 -13.41 14.42
N LEU A 248 4.71 -12.54 15.38
CA LEU A 248 3.37 -11.95 15.51
C LEU A 248 3.03 -11.08 14.31
N ILE A 249 3.97 -10.21 13.89
CA ILE A 249 3.81 -9.33 12.72
C ILE A 249 3.64 -10.17 11.45
N LYS A 250 4.54 -11.14 11.23
CA LYS A 250 4.52 -12.02 10.06
C LYS A 250 3.21 -12.79 9.96
N THR A 251 2.70 -13.33 11.07
CA THR A 251 1.42 -14.05 11.10
C THR A 251 0.26 -13.20 10.57
N GLN A 252 0.24 -11.89 10.83
CA GLN A 252 -0.81 -11.02 10.29
C GLN A 252 -0.55 -10.65 8.82
N LEU A 253 0.71 -10.41 8.43
CA LEU A 253 1.08 -10.15 7.04
C LEU A 253 0.75 -11.33 6.11
N ASP A 254 0.95 -12.57 6.57
CA ASP A 254 0.71 -13.78 5.80
C ASP A 254 -0.79 -13.99 5.50
N LYS A 255 -1.69 -13.46 6.34
CA LYS A 255 -3.14 -13.47 6.10
C LYS A 255 -3.58 -12.47 5.03
N ILE A 256 -2.76 -11.46 4.72
CA ILE A 256 -3.11 -10.45 3.70
C ILE A 256 -2.94 -11.08 2.33
N GLU A 257 -4.03 -11.07 1.57
CA GLU A 257 -4.09 -11.52 0.19
C GLU A 257 -4.43 -10.36 -0.73
N SER A 258 -3.80 -10.33 -1.90
CA SER A 258 -4.11 -9.37 -2.97
C SER A 258 -4.22 -10.10 -4.30
N LYS A 259 -5.27 -9.80 -5.07
CA LYS A 259 -5.53 -10.43 -6.37
C LYS A 259 -6.29 -9.51 -7.30
N MET A 260 -6.12 -9.74 -8.60
CA MET A 260 -6.97 -9.15 -9.63
C MET A 260 -8.22 -10.02 -9.81
N ILE A 261 -9.40 -9.40 -9.87
CA ILE A 261 -10.71 -10.05 -10.12
C ILE A 261 -11.43 -9.42 -11.30
#